data_AF-A0A928SXJ8-F1
#
_entry.id   AF-A0A928SXJ8-F1
#
_cell.length_a   1.000
_cell.length_b   1.000
_cell.length_c   1.000
_cell.angle_alpha   90.00
_cell.angle_beta   90.00
_cell.angle_gamma   90.00
#
_symmetry.space_group_name_H-M   'P 1'
#
loop_
_entity.id
_entity.type
_entity.pdbx_description
1 polymer ?
#
loop_
_entity_poly.entity_id
_entity_poly.type
_entity_poly.pdbx_seq_one_letter_code
_entity_poly.pdbx_strand_id
1 'polypeptide(L)'
;MLAEPRDLGEPLAVAQLSLPELLLALMVQHGHPGQSPYSRELVPECGTDPKTPSCELAPACAEPSASCRAPAYSAVRGGWVRVETRTRALSRFAGIAKALAGTSSRLMACGAPDCEPLGWPGTARTLALATLTVVLHESGLREDIQFGHPPLGRGPNREACLVQVALDQGPRVASWLLPDERARVLADPARREAFASSLLGDDPDALGRCFEVGMRLLARARRGCGAAGVAWDYGMFSSYGGGRSCRVPPIGQTRTKTFRTLAAGRPRSSPEFAALLGDP
;
A
#
# COMPACT_ATOMS: atom_id res chain seq x y z
N MET A 1 -28.28 5.39 -40.21
CA MET A 1 -28.80 4.99 -38.88
C MET A 1 -27.60 4.63 -38.02
N LEU A 2 -27.16 5.57 -37.18
CA LEU A 2 -26.14 5.31 -36.17
C LEU A 2 -26.87 4.72 -34.96
N ALA A 3 -26.48 3.52 -34.54
CA ALA A 3 -27.06 2.90 -33.36
C ALA A 3 -26.81 3.79 -32.14
N GLU A 4 -27.87 4.10 -31.40
CA GLU A 4 -27.77 4.84 -30.15
C GLU A 4 -26.89 4.05 -29.16
N PRO A 5 -26.01 4.74 -28.42
CA PRO A 5 -25.23 4.09 -27.37
C PRO A 5 -26.21 3.56 -26.32
N ARG A 6 -26.23 2.23 -26.16
CA ARG A 6 -26.98 1.57 -25.09
C ARG A 6 -26.49 2.14 -23.77
N ASP A 7 -27.45 2.64 -23.00
CA ASP A 7 -27.31 3.12 -21.63
C ASP A 7 -26.57 2.04 -20.82
N LEU A 8 -25.32 2.32 -20.46
CA LEU A 8 -24.54 1.45 -19.57
C LEU A 8 -25.22 1.53 -18.22
N GLY A 9 -25.81 0.41 -17.80
CA GLY A 9 -26.68 0.28 -16.63
C GLY A 9 -26.25 1.07 -15.40
N GLU A 10 -27.26 1.45 -14.63
CA GLU A 10 -27.19 2.35 -13.48
C GLU A 10 -25.98 2.11 -12.55
N PRO A 11 -25.39 3.18 -11.97
CA PRO A 11 -24.24 3.11 -11.05
C PRO A 11 -24.59 2.57 -9.65
N LEU A 12 -25.39 1.50 -9.58
CA LEU A 12 -26.04 0.99 -8.37
C LEU A 12 -25.18 0.05 -7.50
N ALA A 13 -24.04 -0.47 -7.99
CA ALA A 13 -23.31 -1.53 -7.27
C ALA A 13 -22.26 -1.03 -6.24
N VAL A 14 -21.82 0.23 -6.26
CA VAL A 14 -20.67 0.65 -5.41
C VAL A 14 -21.07 0.95 -3.96
N ALA A 15 -22.33 1.29 -3.72
CA ALA A 15 -22.83 1.58 -2.37
C ALA A 15 -22.89 0.33 -1.48
N GLN A 16 -22.89 -0.87 -2.07
CA GLN A 16 -23.06 -2.15 -1.37
C GLN A 16 -21.73 -2.86 -1.05
N LEU A 17 -20.62 -2.43 -1.65
CA LEU A 17 -19.31 -3.05 -1.39
C LEU A 17 -18.89 -2.81 0.07
N SER A 18 -18.44 -3.87 0.73
CA SER A 18 -17.72 -3.75 2.00
C SER A 18 -16.44 -2.93 1.80
N LEU A 19 -15.89 -2.36 2.88
CA LEU A 19 -14.65 -1.58 2.80
C LEU A 19 -13.47 -2.33 2.13
N PRO A 20 -13.17 -3.61 2.46
CA PRO A 20 -12.09 -4.32 1.78
C PRO A 20 -12.36 -4.57 0.30
N GLU A 21 -13.60 -4.87 -0.10
CA GLU A 21 -13.96 -5.06 -1.52
C GLU A 21 -13.81 -3.76 -2.31
N LEU A 22 -14.26 -2.63 -1.74
CA LEU A 22 -14.06 -1.31 -2.32
C LEU A 22 -12.56 -0.99 -2.50
N LEU A 23 -11.74 -1.27 -1.47
CA LEU A 23 -10.30 -1.01 -1.54
C LEU A 23 -9.63 -1.89 -2.61
N LEU A 24 -9.99 -3.17 -2.68
CA LEU A 24 -9.48 -4.09 -3.70
C LEU A 24 -9.85 -3.59 -5.11
N ALA A 25 -11.11 -3.18 -5.33
CA ALA A 25 -11.57 -2.61 -6.58
C ALA A 25 -10.69 -1.45 -7.06
N LEU A 26 -10.45 -0.50 -6.14
CA LEU A 26 -9.63 0.68 -6.41
C LEU A 26 -8.16 0.31 -6.63
N MET A 27 -7.60 -0.64 -5.87
CA MET A 27 -6.24 -1.12 -6.07
C MET A 27 -6.05 -1.78 -7.43
N VAL A 28 -6.99 -2.60 -7.88
CA VAL A 28 -6.93 -3.23 -9.22
C VAL A 28 -6.96 -2.18 -10.32
N GLN A 29 -7.87 -1.21 -10.21
CA GLN A 29 -8.01 -0.16 -11.20
C GLN A 29 -6.76 0.74 -11.32
N HIS A 30 -6.10 1.02 -10.21
CA HIS A 30 -4.98 1.98 -10.16
C HIS A 30 -3.59 1.34 -10.11
N GLY A 31 -3.49 0.07 -9.72
CA GLY A 31 -2.22 -0.64 -9.50
C GLY A 31 -1.79 -1.57 -10.62
N HIS A 32 -2.69 -1.90 -11.57
CA HIS A 32 -2.41 -2.74 -12.74
C HIS A 32 -1.70 -4.08 -12.39
N PRO A 33 -2.40 -5.03 -11.74
CA PRO A 33 -1.81 -6.24 -11.17
C PRO A 33 -1.06 -7.08 -12.23
N GLY A 34 0.17 -7.47 -11.91
CA GLY A 34 1.04 -8.28 -12.77
C GLY A 34 1.76 -7.51 -13.89
N GLN A 35 1.62 -6.17 -13.95
CA GLN A 35 2.32 -5.35 -14.96
C GLN A 35 3.63 -4.75 -14.46
N SER A 36 3.91 -4.80 -13.16
CA SER A 36 5.14 -4.24 -12.58
C SER A 36 6.32 -5.21 -12.70
N PRO A 37 7.40 -4.87 -13.43
CA PRO A 37 8.59 -5.72 -13.52
C PRO A 37 9.38 -5.77 -12.19
N TYR A 38 9.00 -4.94 -11.23
CA TYR A 38 9.60 -4.84 -9.90
C TYR A 38 8.87 -5.69 -8.86
N SER A 39 7.64 -6.15 -9.15
CA SER A 39 6.96 -7.11 -8.27
C SER A 39 7.34 -8.51 -8.68
N ARG A 40 7.88 -9.28 -7.74
CA ARG A 40 8.37 -10.64 -8.01
C ARG A 40 7.70 -11.66 -7.09
N GLU A 41 7.52 -12.86 -7.57
CA GLU A 41 7.02 -14.00 -6.79
C GLU A 41 8.11 -15.08 -6.70
N LEU A 42 8.14 -15.80 -5.58
CA LEU A 42 8.96 -17.00 -5.45
C LEU A 42 8.47 -18.09 -6.39
N VAL A 43 9.40 -18.93 -6.84
CA VAL A 43 9.18 -20.11 -7.68
C VAL A 43 9.67 -21.34 -6.91
N PRO A 44 8.89 -21.84 -5.91
CA PRO A 44 9.34 -22.87 -4.99
C PRO A 44 9.80 -24.16 -5.67
N GLU A 45 9.21 -24.50 -6.81
CA GLU A 45 9.56 -25.67 -7.62
C GLU A 45 10.99 -25.66 -8.16
N CYS A 46 11.65 -24.49 -8.19
CA CYS A 46 13.05 -24.36 -8.59
C CYS A 46 14.05 -24.61 -7.45
N GLY A 47 13.56 -24.86 -6.23
CA GLY A 47 14.40 -25.06 -5.05
C GLY A 47 15.04 -23.77 -4.53
N THR A 48 16.06 -23.92 -3.69
CA THR A 48 16.76 -22.80 -3.02
C THR A 48 18.26 -22.75 -3.33
N ASP A 49 18.79 -23.66 -4.15
CA ASP A 49 20.17 -23.60 -4.61
C ASP A 49 20.32 -22.53 -5.71
N PRO A 50 21.14 -21.47 -5.51
CA PRO A 50 21.39 -20.44 -6.52
C PRO A 50 22.10 -20.92 -7.79
N LYS A 51 22.78 -22.07 -7.75
CA LYS A 51 23.58 -22.60 -8.86
C LYS A 51 22.89 -23.72 -9.61
N THR A 52 22.03 -24.47 -8.92
CA THR A 52 21.44 -25.71 -9.43
C THR A 52 19.92 -25.67 -9.28
N PRO A 53 19.20 -24.90 -10.13
CA PRO A 53 17.75 -24.88 -10.08
C PRO A 53 17.18 -26.28 -10.32
N SER A 54 16.17 -26.67 -9.54
CA SER A 54 15.48 -27.96 -9.73
C SER A 54 14.46 -27.94 -10.87
N CYS A 55 14.21 -26.78 -11.45
CA CYS A 55 13.24 -26.54 -12.51
C CYS A 55 13.92 -26.05 -13.80
N GLU A 56 13.19 -26.05 -14.91
CA GLU A 56 13.59 -25.32 -16.11
C GLU A 56 13.33 -23.81 -15.94
N LEU A 57 14.36 -22.99 -16.15
CA LEU A 57 14.27 -21.53 -16.05
C LEU A 57 13.75 -20.89 -17.35
N ALA A 58 12.64 -21.39 -17.86
CA ALA A 58 12.05 -20.86 -19.09
C ALA A 58 11.40 -19.47 -18.85
N PRO A 59 11.48 -18.55 -19.82
CA PRO A 59 10.66 -17.34 -19.88
C PRO A 59 9.16 -17.63 -19.68
N ALA A 60 8.45 -16.75 -18.97
CA ALA A 60 7.00 -16.92 -18.76
C ALA A 60 6.17 -16.71 -20.05
N CYS A 61 6.74 -16.03 -21.05
CA CYS A 61 6.13 -15.91 -22.37
C CYS A 61 7.21 -15.87 -23.47
N ALA A 62 6.80 -16.13 -24.71
CA ALA A 62 7.70 -16.19 -25.86
C ALA A 62 8.27 -14.82 -26.25
N GLU A 63 7.53 -13.73 -26.00
CA GLU A 63 7.97 -12.39 -26.35
C GLU A 63 8.97 -11.83 -25.31
N PRO A 64 10.11 -11.29 -25.75
CA PRO A 64 11.10 -10.72 -24.85
C PRO A 64 10.61 -9.40 -24.26
N SER A 65 9.91 -9.47 -23.13
CA SER A 65 9.48 -8.32 -22.34
C SER A 65 10.07 -8.36 -20.93
N ALA A 66 10.06 -7.21 -20.24
CA ALA A 66 10.49 -7.17 -18.83
C ALA A 66 9.67 -8.11 -17.94
N SER A 67 8.40 -8.33 -18.28
CA SER A 67 7.46 -9.20 -17.55
C SER A 67 7.61 -10.68 -17.89
N CYS A 68 8.35 -11.03 -18.95
CA CYS A 68 8.51 -12.41 -19.40
C CYS A 68 9.92 -12.96 -19.20
N ARG A 69 10.74 -12.31 -18.38
CA ARG A 69 12.10 -12.80 -18.09
C ARG A 69 12.06 -14.17 -17.42
N ALA A 70 13.07 -15.00 -17.74
CA ALA A 70 13.34 -16.24 -17.02
C ALA A 70 13.48 -15.99 -15.51
N PRO A 71 13.11 -16.97 -14.66
CA PRO A 71 13.32 -16.86 -13.23
C PRO A 71 14.80 -16.63 -12.90
N ALA A 72 15.06 -15.82 -11.88
CA ALA A 72 16.39 -15.48 -11.41
C ALA A 72 16.49 -15.72 -9.91
N TYR A 73 17.65 -16.13 -9.42
CA TYR A 73 17.84 -16.31 -7.99
C TYR A 73 17.83 -14.97 -7.25
N SER A 74 17.06 -14.89 -6.15
CA SER A 74 17.05 -13.76 -5.24
C SER A 74 17.67 -14.15 -3.90
N ALA A 75 18.87 -13.62 -3.63
CA ALA A 75 19.55 -13.82 -2.35
C ALA A 75 18.71 -13.32 -1.17
N VAL A 76 17.99 -12.20 -1.36
CA VAL A 76 17.14 -11.61 -0.32
C VAL A 76 15.94 -12.51 0.01
N ARG A 77 15.43 -13.27 -0.95
CA ARG A 77 14.34 -14.22 -0.71
C ARG A 77 14.79 -15.66 -0.47
N GLY A 78 16.10 -15.92 -0.55
CA GLY A 78 16.63 -17.28 -0.41
C GLY A 78 16.07 -18.26 -1.44
N GLY A 79 15.75 -17.81 -2.66
CA GLY A 79 15.09 -18.65 -3.65
C GLY A 79 14.97 -18.01 -5.03
N TRP A 80 14.58 -18.83 -6.00
CA TRP A 80 14.30 -18.39 -7.37
C TRP A 80 13.03 -17.55 -7.42
N VAL A 81 13.07 -16.45 -8.16
CA VAL A 81 11.94 -15.53 -8.32
C VAL A 81 11.69 -15.23 -9.79
N ARG A 82 10.44 -14.92 -10.13
CA ARG A 82 10.03 -14.41 -11.45
C ARG A 82 9.16 -13.17 -11.29
N VAL A 83 8.86 -12.48 -12.38
CA VAL A 83 7.89 -11.37 -12.34
C VAL A 83 6.54 -11.89 -11.87
N GLU A 84 5.92 -11.16 -10.95
CA GLU A 84 4.66 -11.53 -10.35
C GLU A 84 3.56 -11.63 -11.41
N THR A 85 2.82 -12.74 -11.39
CA THR A 85 1.68 -12.95 -12.28
C THR A 85 0.49 -12.11 -11.86
N ARG A 86 -0.45 -11.83 -12.78
CA ARG A 86 -1.69 -11.13 -12.45
C ARG A 86 -2.43 -11.78 -11.29
N THR A 87 -2.56 -13.11 -11.29
CA THR A 87 -3.24 -13.87 -10.23
C THR A 87 -2.58 -13.68 -8.86
N ARG A 88 -1.25 -13.73 -8.79
CA ARG A 88 -0.52 -13.52 -7.54
C ARG A 88 -0.60 -12.06 -7.07
N ALA A 89 -0.50 -11.10 -7.97
CA ALA A 89 -0.72 -9.69 -7.67
C ALA A 89 -2.13 -9.43 -7.12
N LEU A 90 -3.17 -10.04 -7.69
CA LEU A 90 -4.54 -9.94 -7.20
C LEU A 90 -4.69 -10.50 -5.78
N SER A 91 -4.10 -11.68 -5.51
CA SER A 91 -4.08 -12.27 -4.17
C SER A 91 -3.40 -11.34 -3.16
N ARG A 92 -2.27 -10.73 -3.54
CA ARG A 92 -1.55 -9.78 -2.70
C ARG A 92 -2.36 -8.51 -2.47
N PHE A 93 -2.98 -7.95 -3.51
CA PHE A 93 -3.86 -6.79 -3.39
C PHE A 93 -5.05 -7.07 -2.45
N ALA A 94 -5.62 -8.27 -2.50
CA ALA A 94 -6.69 -8.67 -1.57
C ALA A 94 -6.19 -8.70 -0.10
N GLY A 95 -4.99 -9.21 0.14
CA GLY A 95 -4.34 -9.18 1.46
C GLY A 95 -4.13 -7.74 1.97
N ILE A 96 -3.58 -6.87 1.11
CA ILE A 96 -3.37 -5.44 1.39
C ILE A 96 -4.71 -4.76 1.69
N ALA A 97 -5.74 -4.97 0.86
CA ALA A 97 -7.07 -4.38 1.04
C ALA A 97 -7.72 -4.81 2.37
N LYS A 98 -7.63 -6.10 2.72
CA LYS A 98 -8.14 -6.63 3.99
C LYS A 98 -7.41 -6.02 5.19
N ALA A 99 -6.08 -6.00 5.18
CA ALA A 99 -5.28 -5.44 6.27
C ALA A 99 -5.50 -3.92 6.42
N LEU A 100 -5.65 -3.21 5.31
CA LEU A 100 -5.92 -1.77 5.29
C LEU A 100 -7.31 -1.45 5.86
N ALA A 101 -8.35 -2.16 5.41
CA ALA A 101 -9.69 -2.04 5.95
C ALA A 101 -9.72 -2.36 7.45
N GLY A 102 -9.18 -3.52 7.85
CA GLY A 102 -9.16 -3.97 9.24
C GLY A 102 -8.45 -2.98 10.17
N THR A 103 -7.27 -2.49 9.76
CA THR A 103 -6.52 -1.50 10.55
C THR A 103 -7.27 -0.18 10.67
N SER A 104 -7.85 0.33 9.58
CA SER A 104 -8.62 1.57 9.61
C SER A 104 -9.84 1.46 10.52
N SER A 105 -10.58 0.35 10.45
CA SER A 105 -11.74 0.10 11.31
C SER A 105 -11.32 -0.02 12.77
N ARG A 106 -10.25 -0.77 13.08
CA ARG A 106 -9.71 -0.91 14.43
C ARG A 106 -9.33 0.44 15.05
N LEU A 107 -8.62 1.29 14.31
CA LEU A 107 -8.18 2.61 14.79
C LEU A 107 -9.34 3.59 15.00
N MET A 108 -10.43 3.44 14.26
CA MET A 108 -11.61 4.30 14.37
C MET A 108 -12.64 3.81 15.40
N ALA A 109 -12.74 2.50 15.63
CA ALA A 109 -13.71 1.88 16.55
C ALA A 109 -13.26 1.86 18.02
N CYS A 110 -12.14 2.50 18.32
CA CYS A 110 -11.42 2.42 19.59
C CYS A 110 -12.32 2.60 20.83
N GLY A 111 -12.58 1.49 21.53
CA GLY A 111 -13.44 1.43 22.73
C GLY A 111 -12.92 0.58 23.88
N ALA A 112 -11.68 0.06 23.77
CA ALA A 112 -11.02 -0.70 24.84
C ALA A 112 -10.15 0.23 25.71
N PRO A 113 -9.88 -0.13 26.99
CA PRO A 113 -9.11 0.72 27.93
C PRO A 113 -7.70 1.09 27.45
N ASP A 114 -7.05 0.17 26.74
CA ASP A 114 -5.67 0.33 26.25
C ASP A 114 -5.62 0.80 24.78
N CYS A 115 -6.75 1.21 24.23
CA CYS A 115 -6.83 1.66 22.86
C CYS A 115 -6.56 3.17 22.80
N GLU A 116 -5.51 3.58 22.08
CA GLU A 116 -5.24 4.99 21.80
C GLU A 116 -6.02 5.42 20.55
N PRO A 117 -7.12 6.19 20.68
CA PRO A 117 -7.96 6.55 19.54
C PRO A 117 -7.19 7.42 18.55
N LEU A 118 -7.41 7.16 17.27
CA LEU A 118 -6.88 8.04 16.23
C LEU A 118 -7.76 9.30 16.16
N GLY A 119 -7.17 10.47 16.42
CA GLY A 119 -7.84 11.76 16.22
C GLY A 119 -8.09 12.07 14.74
N TRP A 120 -9.01 11.34 14.11
CA TRP A 120 -9.39 11.47 12.71
C TRP A 120 -10.88 11.88 12.61
N PRO A 121 -11.20 13.06 12.06
CA PRO A 121 -12.57 13.60 12.06
C PRO A 121 -13.49 13.00 10.98
N GLY A 122 -13.11 11.87 10.39
CA GLY A 122 -13.87 11.19 9.33
C GLY A 122 -14.23 9.76 9.72
N THR A 123 -14.55 8.93 8.73
CA THR A 123 -14.84 7.50 8.93
C THR A 123 -13.61 6.62 8.65
N ALA A 124 -13.66 5.35 9.05
CA ALA A 124 -12.66 4.35 8.68
C ALA A 124 -12.43 4.30 7.16
N ARG A 125 -13.51 4.42 6.37
CA ARG A 125 -13.43 4.54 4.90
C ARG A 125 -12.56 5.71 4.47
N THR A 126 -12.79 6.92 5.00
CA THR A 126 -11.98 8.09 4.61
C THR A 126 -10.51 7.97 5.00
N LEU A 127 -10.22 7.34 6.16
CA LEU A 127 -8.85 7.06 6.59
C LEU A 127 -8.19 6.03 5.67
N ALA A 128 -8.87 4.93 5.36
CA ALA A 128 -8.37 3.90 4.45
C ALA A 128 -8.09 4.45 3.06
N LEU A 129 -8.97 5.30 2.52
CA LEU A 129 -8.76 5.93 1.20
C LEU A 129 -7.61 6.94 1.20
N ALA A 130 -7.42 7.68 2.29
CA ALA A 130 -6.26 8.56 2.45
C ALA A 130 -4.96 7.74 2.49
N THR A 131 -4.94 6.63 3.22
CA THR A 131 -3.79 5.73 3.27
C THR A 131 -3.56 5.03 1.94
N LEU A 132 -4.60 4.55 1.23
CA LEU A 132 -4.48 3.98 -0.11
C LEU A 132 -3.90 4.99 -1.09
N THR A 133 -4.28 6.27 -0.99
CA THR A 133 -3.67 7.34 -1.78
C THR A 133 -2.16 7.40 -1.57
N VAL A 134 -1.70 7.32 -0.31
CA VAL A 134 -0.26 7.26 -0.01
C VAL A 134 0.36 6.01 -0.61
N VAL A 135 -0.24 4.84 -0.40
CA VAL A 135 0.28 3.57 -0.94
C VAL A 135 0.48 3.63 -2.45
N LEU A 136 -0.50 4.15 -3.20
CA LEU A 136 -0.40 4.28 -4.65
C LEU A 136 0.71 5.22 -5.11
N HIS A 137 0.94 6.32 -4.38
CA HIS A 137 1.94 7.33 -4.74
C HIS A 137 3.34 7.01 -4.27
N GLU A 138 3.48 6.33 -3.12
CA GLU A 138 4.77 6.01 -2.52
C GLU A 138 5.30 4.67 -3.01
N SER A 139 4.47 3.62 -2.96
CA SER A 139 4.91 2.26 -3.32
C SER A 139 4.39 1.78 -4.64
N GLY A 140 3.29 2.34 -5.16
CA GLY A 140 2.61 1.82 -6.33
C GLY A 140 2.08 0.39 -6.11
N LEU A 141 1.80 0.03 -4.84
CA LEU A 141 1.49 -1.35 -4.43
C LEU A 141 2.58 -2.35 -4.86
N ARG A 142 3.84 -1.92 -4.99
CA ARG A 142 4.92 -2.81 -5.43
C ARG A 142 5.44 -3.65 -4.28
N GLU A 143 5.72 -4.90 -4.61
CA GLU A 143 6.16 -5.90 -3.67
C GLU A 143 7.64 -5.69 -3.26
N ASP A 144 8.53 -5.24 -4.14
CA ASP A 144 9.93 -4.92 -3.77
C ASP A 144 10.04 -3.87 -2.65
N ILE A 145 9.11 -2.91 -2.60
CA ILE A 145 8.99 -1.96 -1.49
C ILE A 145 8.45 -2.62 -0.23
N GLN A 146 7.46 -3.49 -0.36
CA GLN A 146 6.87 -4.21 0.76
C GLN A 146 7.88 -5.06 1.54
N PHE A 147 8.91 -5.58 0.85
CA PHE A 147 10.00 -6.35 1.45
C PHE A 147 11.31 -5.55 1.59
N GLY A 148 11.34 -4.27 1.19
CA GLY A 148 12.48 -3.38 1.37
C GLY A 148 13.73 -3.76 0.55
N HIS A 149 13.55 -4.28 -0.67
CA HIS A 149 14.63 -4.80 -1.51
C HIS A 149 15.46 -3.70 -2.20
N PRO A 150 16.78 -3.57 -1.97
CA PRO A 150 17.64 -2.61 -2.69
C PRO A 150 17.73 -2.92 -4.19
N PRO A 151 17.99 -1.95 -5.08
CA PRO A 151 18.21 -0.53 -4.81
C PRO A 151 16.90 0.30 -4.76
N LEU A 152 15.74 -0.32 -4.99
CA LEU A 152 14.47 0.36 -5.26
C LEU A 152 13.48 0.37 -4.06
N GLY A 153 13.69 -0.50 -3.08
CA GLY A 153 12.75 -0.76 -2.00
C GLY A 153 12.88 0.14 -0.77
N ARG A 154 13.88 1.03 -0.74
CA ARG A 154 14.08 2.01 0.34
C ARG A 154 14.47 3.35 -0.27
N GLY A 155 13.58 4.33 -0.14
CA GLY A 155 13.83 5.70 -0.59
C GLY A 155 15.08 6.33 0.06
N PRO A 156 15.47 7.56 -0.33
CA PRO A 156 16.65 8.25 0.19
C PRO A 156 16.66 8.39 1.72
N ASN A 157 15.49 8.36 2.36
CA ASN A 157 15.32 8.41 3.82
C ASN A 157 15.26 7.02 4.48
N ARG A 158 15.67 5.96 3.76
CA ARG A 158 15.62 4.55 4.17
C ARG A 158 14.22 4.05 4.52
N GLU A 159 13.19 4.62 3.90
CA GLU A 159 11.78 4.39 4.19
C GLU A 159 11.38 2.90 4.14
N ALA A 160 10.37 2.54 4.94
CA ALA A 160 9.89 1.17 5.08
C ALA A 160 8.42 1.01 4.65
N CYS A 161 8.12 -0.18 4.13
CA CYS A 161 6.78 -0.68 3.82
C CYS A 161 6.00 0.12 2.76
N LEU A 162 4.75 -0.28 2.52
CA LEU A 162 3.90 0.22 1.43
C LEU A 162 3.54 1.72 1.54
N VAL A 163 3.64 2.31 2.72
CA VAL A 163 3.40 3.74 2.94
C VAL A 163 4.69 4.57 3.06
N GLN A 164 5.87 3.95 2.84
CA GLN A 164 7.19 4.58 2.93
C GLN A 164 7.39 5.35 4.25
N VAL A 165 7.25 4.65 5.39
CA VAL A 165 7.49 5.23 6.72
C VAL A 165 8.98 5.54 6.89
N ALA A 166 9.30 6.81 7.16
CA ALA A 166 10.66 7.20 7.56
C ALA A 166 11.03 6.60 8.94
N LEU A 167 12.25 6.07 9.05
CA LEU A 167 12.74 5.31 10.21
C LEU A 167 12.76 6.10 11.53
N ASP A 168 12.87 7.42 11.45
CA ASP A 168 12.87 8.32 12.61
C ASP A 168 11.47 8.81 13.00
N GLN A 169 10.47 8.59 12.15
CA GLN A 169 9.08 8.98 12.37
C GLN A 169 8.21 7.82 12.86
N GLY A 170 8.39 6.62 12.29
CA GLY A 170 7.56 5.46 12.61
C GLY A 170 7.49 5.12 14.10
N PRO A 171 8.63 4.97 14.82
CA PRO A 171 8.63 4.64 16.24
C PRO A 171 7.89 5.67 17.10
N ARG A 172 7.82 6.93 16.67
CA ARG A 172 7.18 8.02 17.43
C ARG A 172 5.67 7.85 17.56
N VAL A 173 5.05 7.09 16.65
CA VAL A 173 3.60 6.92 16.59
C VAL A 173 3.15 5.47 16.68
N ALA A 174 4.07 4.50 16.75
CA ALA A 174 3.70 3.10 16.97
C ALA A 174 3.06 2.93 18.35
N SER A 175 1.80 2.49 18.39
CA SER A 175 1.06 2.36 19.66
C SER A 175 1.50 1.16 20.49
N TRP A 176 2.10 0.15 19.84
CA TRP A 176 2.64 -1.04 20.50
C TRP A 176 4.00 -0.81 21.15
N LEU A 177 4.64 0.35 20.95
CA LEU A 177 5.88 0.71 21.64
C LEU A 177 5.58 1.51 22.90
N LEU A 178 5.98 0.96 24.06
CA LEU A 178 5.95 1.68 25.33
C LEU A 178 6.90 2.90 25.29
N PRO A 179 6.69 3.95 26.11
CA PRO A 179 7.50 5.17 26.09
C PRO A 179 9.02 4.92 26.20
N ASP A 180 9.45 4.07 27.12
CA ASP A 180 10.88 3.75 27.31
C ASP A 180 11.46 2.97 26.13
N GLU A 181 10.69 2.03 25.59
CA GLU A 181 11.10 1.28 24.41
C GLU A 181 11.20 2.19 23.19
N ARG A 182 10.22 3.07 22.99
CA ARG A 182 10.22 4.10 21.95
C ARG A 182 11.47 4.99 22.04
N ALA A 183 11.85 5.43 23.24
CA ALA A 183 13.06 6.22 23.45
C ALA A 183 14.32 5.44 23.06
N ARG A 184 14.42 4.16 23.46
CA ARG A 184 15.53 3.27 23.07
C ARG A 184 15.60 3.04 21.56
N VAL A 185 14.47 2.79 20.92
CA VAL A 185 14.41 2.64 19.45
C VAL A 185 14.86 3.91 18.77
N LEU A 186 14.42 5.10 19.21
CA LEU A 186 14.81 6.37 18.59
C LEU A 186 16.30 6.71 18.75
N ALA A 187 16.92 6.30 19.87
CA ALA A 187 18.33 6.57 20.15
C ALA A 187 19.30 5.66 19.38
N ASP A 188 18.89 4.42 19.06
CA ASP A 188 19.77 3.39 18.51
C ASP A 188 19.46 3.08 17.03
N PRO A 189 20.39 3.34 16.09
CA PRO A 189 20.21 3.01 14.67
C PRO A 189 19.87 1.54 14.38
N ALA A 190 20.45 0.57 15.10
CA ALA A 190 20.20 -0.84 14.87
C ALA A 190 18.77 -1.22 15.30
N ARG A 191 18.28 -0.64 16.40
CA ARG A 191 16.89 -0.82 16.83
C ARG A 191 15.89 -0.17 15.87
N ARG A 192 16.23 0.98 15.27
CA ARG A 192 15.39 1.59 14.21
C ARG A 192 15.28 0.68 12.99
N GLU A 193 16.38 0.04 12.61
CA GLU A 193 16.41 -0.90 11.49
C GLU A 193 15.57 -2.17 11.79
N ALA A 194 15.66 -2.70 13.01
CA ALA A 194 14.81 -3.79 13.46
C ALA A 194 13.32 -3.40 13.48
N PHE A 195 12.99 -2.19 13.96
CA PHE A 195 11.64 -1.64 13.87
C PHE A 195 11.16 -1.53 12.42
N ALA A 196 11.97 -0.98 11.52
CA ALA A 196 11.63 -0.86 10.11
C ALA A 196 11.37 -2.23 9.47
N SER A 197 12.21 -3.21 9.79
CA SER A 197 12.05 -4.61 9.34
C SER A 197 10.73 -5.21 9.81
N SER A 198 10.24 -4.84 11.00
CA SER A 198 8.94 -5.30 11.53
C SER A 198 7.71 -4.73 10.79
N LEU A 199 7.92 -3.74 9.91
CA LEU A 199 6.88 -3.18 9.04
C LEU A 199 6.88 -3.81 7.64
N LEU A 200 7.89 -4.63 7.31
CA LEU A 200 8.05 -5.25 6.00
C LEU A 200 7.43 -6.65 6.03
N GLY A 201 6.82 -7.06 4.91
CA GLY A 201 6.16 -8.36 4.78
C GLY A 201 4.75 -8.27 4.21
N ASP A 202 4.24 -9.43 3.80
CA ASP A 202 2.87 -9.63 3.30
C ASP A 202 1.95 -10.36 4.27
N ASP A 203 2.46 -10.73 5.44
CA ASP A 203 1.65 -11.26 6.51
C ASP A 203 0.74 -10.17 7.11
N PRO A 204 -0.42 -10.56 7.68
CA PRO A 204 -1.37 -9.61 8.25
C PRO A 204 -0.81 -8.70 9.35
N ASP A 205 0.17 -9.16 10.13
CA ASP A 205 0.71 -8.39 11.25
C ASP A 205 1.66 -7.29 10.75
N ALA A 206 2.58 -7.61 9.83
CA ALA A 206 3.46 -6.63 9.20
C ALA A 206 2.66 -5.56 8.45
N LEU A 207 1.67 -5.96 7.64
CA LEU A 207 0.78 -5.04 6.95
C LEU A 207 -0.02 -4.18 7.95
N GLY A 208 -0.54 -4.79 9.02
CA GLY A 208 -1.26 -4.09 10.08
C GLY A 208 -0.42 -3.01 10.76
N ARG A 209 0.82 -3.33 11.12
CA ARG A 209 1.79 -2.38 11.70
C ARG A 209 2.16 -1.27 10.73
N CYS A 210 2.44 -1.60 9.47
CA CYS A 210 2.73 -0.63 8.42
C CYS A 210 1.58 0.39 8.28
N PHE A 211 0.33 -0.09 8.15
CA PHE A 211 -0.82 0.79 8.01
C PHE A 211 -1.13 1.58 9.28
N GLU A 212 -0.97 1.00 10.46
CA GLU A 212 -1.20 1.70 11.72
C GLU A 212 -0.29 2.93 11.84
N VAL A 213 1.02 2.74 11.63
CA VAL A 213 2.00 3.82 11.68
C VAL A 213 1.72 4.86 10.61
N GLY A 214 1.47 4.43 9.37
CA GLY A 214 1.10 5.35 8.28
C GLY A 214 -0.13 6.20 8.58
N MET A 215 -1.20 5.58 9.08
CA MET A 215 -2.45 6.26 9.45
C MET A 215 -2.25 7.26 10.59
N ARG A 216 -1.45 6.91 11.60
CA ARG A 216 -1.11 7.81 12.71
C ARG A 216 -0.26 8.99 12.25
N LEU A 217 0.69 8.77 11.33
CA LEU A 217 1.45 9.86 10.69
C LEU A 217 0.54 10.77 9.87
N LEU A 218 -0.41 10.23 9.10
CA LEU A 218 -1.40 11.02 8.34
C LEU A 218 -2.27 11.86 9.26
N ALA A 219 -2.80 11.28 10.35
CA ALA A 219 -3.60 12.04 11.32
C ALA A 219 -2.78 13.16 11.98
N ARG A 220 -1.51 12.90 12.31
CA ARG A 220 -0.59 13.93 12.82
C ARG A 220 -0.34 15.04 11.79
N ALA A 221 -0.09 14.70 10.54
CA ALA A 221 0.12 15.65 9.45
C ALA A 221 -1.12 16.53 9.24
N ARG A 222 -2.32 15.92 9.24
CA ARG A 222 -3.60 16.64 9.15
C ARG A 222 -3.78 17.63 10.29
N ARG A 223 -3.56 17.22 11.53
CA ARG A 223 -3.65 18.11 12.71
C ARG A 223 -2.65 19.26 12.63
N GLY A 224 -1.39 18.96 12.28
CA GLY A 224 -0.34 19.97 12.16
C GLY A 224 -0.63 21.03 11.09
N CYS A 225 -1.35 20.66 10.02
CA CYS A 225 -1.72 21.59 8.95
C CYS A 225 -3.10 22.23 9.09
N GLY A 226 -3.86 21.91 10.14
CA GLY A 226 -5.22 22.46 10.34
C GLY A 226 -5.25 23.99 10.44
N ALA A 227 -4.21 24.60 11.03
CA ALA A 227 -4.10 26.05 11.18
C ALA A 227 -3.50 26.78 9.96
N ALA A 228 -3.06 26.06 8.92
CA ALA A 228 -2.28 26.63 7.82
C ALA A 228 -3.11 27.33 6.72
N GLY A 229 -4.43 27.44 6.88
CA GLY A 229 -5.34 28.07 5.92
C GLY A 229 -5.38 27.38 4.55
N VAL A 230 -5.13 26.08 4.50
CA VAL A 230 -5.23 25.25 3.30
C VAL A 230 -6.25 24.14 3.49
N ALA A 231 -6.79 23.60 2.40
CA ALA A 231 -7.65 22.42 2.47
C ALA A 231 -6.93 21.27 3.20
N TRP A 232 -7.63 20.60 4.11
CA TRP A 232 -7.02 19.64 5.03
C TRP A 232 -6.32 18.49 4.32
N ASP A 233 -6.88 18.02 3.20
CA ASP A 233 -6.35 16.91 2.39
C ASP A 233 -5.03 17.31 1.74
N TYR A 234 -5.01 18.50 1.13
CA TYR A 234 -3.81 19.09 0.54
C TYR A 234 -2.70 19.31 1.58
N GLY A 235 -3.03 19.91 2.73
CA GLY A 235 -2.08 20.17 3.80
C GLY A 235 -1.51 18.88 4.38
N MET A 236 -2.36 17.89 4.65
CA MET A 236 -1.98 16.57 5.13
C MET A 236 -1.01 15.87 4.16
N PHE A 237 -1.36 15.77 2.88
CA PHE A 237 -0.52 15.08 1.90
C PHE A 237 0.79 15.83 1.64
N SER A 238 0.77 17.17 1.63
CA SER A 238 2.00 17.98 1.54
C SER A 238 2.93 17.70 2.71
N SER A 239 2.39 17.68 3.93
CA SER A 239 3.20 17.52 5.14
C SER A 239 3.74 16.10 5.29
N TYR A 240 2.94 15.09 4.93
CA TYR A 240 3.34 13.69 4.91
C TYR A 240 4.53 13.46 3.96
N GLY A 241 4.42 13.86 2.69
CA GLY A 241 5.48 13.63 1.70
C GLY A 241 6.62 14.66 1.74
N GLY A 242 6.41 15.84 2.34
CA GLY A 242 7.34 16.97 2.32
C GLY A 242 8.04 17.27 3.64
N GLY A 243 7.92 16.42 4.66
CA GLY A 243 8.69 16.55 5.89
C GLY A 243 8.34 17.77 6.76
N ARG A 244 7.04 18.06 6.92
CA ARG A 244 6.37 19.11 7.77
C ARG A 244 5.81 20.33 7.04
N SER A 245 6.13 20.55 5.76
CA SER A 245 5.54 21.66 5.01
C SER A 245 4.07 21.38 4.64
N CYS A 246 3.16 22.27 5.02
CA CYS A 246 1.74 22.18 4.62
C CYS A 246 1.46 22.68 3.20
N ARG A 247 2.51 23.13 2.47
CA ARG A 247 2.40 23.71 1.13
C ARG A 247 3.54 23.17 0.26
N VAL A 248 3.37 21.96 -0.26
CA VAL A 248 4.28 21.38 -1.27
C VAL A 248 3.45 21.09 -2.51
N PRO A 249 3.33 22.06 -3.45
CA PRO A 249 2.33 22.01 -4.50
C PRO A 249 2.32 20.72 -5.33
N PRO A 250 3.47 20.19 -5.82
CA PRO A 250 3.45 18.97 -6.63
C PRO A 250 2.90 17.75 -5.88
N ILE A 251 3.32 17.57 -4.62
CA ILE A 251 2.92 16.44 -3.79
C ILE A 251 1.46 16.58 -3.34
N GLY A 252 1.12 17.74 -2.77
CA GLY A 252 -0.21 18.02 -2.24
C GLY A 252 -1.28 17.95 -3.33
N GLN A 253 -1.08 18.59 -4.48
CA GLN A 253 -2.09 18.62 -5.55
C GLN A 253 -2.35 17.22 -6.12
N THR A 254 -1.30 16.47 -6.45
CA THR A 254 -1.43 15.17 -7.12
C THR A 254 -2.10 14.14 -6.21
N ARG A 255 -1.70 14.10 -4.93
CA ARG A 255 -2.31 13.19 -3.94
C ARG A 255 -3.72 13.60 -3.59
N THR A 256 -4.01 14.89 -3.42
CA THR A 256 -5.39 15.38 -3.22
C THR A 256 -6.31 15.01 -4.38
N LYS A 257 -5.86 15.18 -5.64
CA LYS A 257 -6.64 14.78 -6.81
C LYS A 257 -6.93 13.27 -6.80
N THR A 258 -5.93 12.46 -6.48
CA THR A 258 -6.08 11.01 -6.37
C THR A 258 -7.07 10.65 -5.27
N PHE A 259 -6.88 11.17 -4.06
CA PHE A 259 -7.79 10.94 -2.92
C PHE A 259 -9.23 11.29 -3.25
N ARG A 260 -9.48 12.46 -3.86
CA ARG A 260 -10.84 12.87 -4.26
C ARG A 260 -11.44 11.95 -5.32
N THR A 261 -10.61 11.44 -6.24
CA THR A 261 -11.04 10.45 -7.24
C THR A 261 -11.45 9.14 -6.58
N LEU A 262 -10.64 8.64 -5.63
CA LEU A 262 -10.95 7.43 -4.87
C LEU A 262 -12.19 7.62 -3.97
N ALA A 263 -12.32 8.78 -3.33
CA ALA A 263 -13.43 9.12 -2.44
C ALA A 263 -14.77 9.27 -3.18
N ALA A 264 -14.74 9.74 -4.44
CA ALA A 264 -15.92 9.76 -5.29
C ALA A 264 -16.46 8.35 -5.58
N GLY A 265 -15.69 7.29 -5.32
CA GLY A 265 -16.17 5.91 -5.34
C GLY A 265 -16.75 5.50 -6.68
N ARG A 266 -16.20 6.01 -7.79
CA ARG A 266 -16.58 5.59 -9.14
C ARG A 266 -15.47 4.71 -9.69
N PRO A 267 -15.34 3.44 -9.26
CA PRO A 267 -14.51 2.53 -9.99
C PRO A 267 -15.00 2.55 -11.43
N ARG A 268 -14.09 2.77 -12.38
CA ARG A 268 -14.48 2.66 -13.79
C ARG A 268 -14.97 1.24 -13.98
N SER A 269 -16.17 1.08 -14.55
CA SER A 269 -16.68 -0.21 -14.97
C SER A 269 -15.70 -0.79 -15.99
N SER A 270 -14.69 -1.52 -15.52
CA SER A 270 -13.83 -2.31 -16.37
C SER A 270 -14.39 -3.74 -16.40
N PRO A 271 -14.41 -4.39 -17.56
CA PRO A 271 -14.77 -5.81 -17.66
C PRO A 271 -13.98 -6.69 -16.68
N GLU A 272 -12.75 -6.27 -16.38
CA GLU A 272 -11.86 -6.93 -15.42
C GLU A 272 -12.38 -6.89 -13.98
N PHE A 273 -13.07 -5.82 -13.59
CA PHE A 273 -13.65 -5.70 -12.26
C PHE A 273 -14.92 -6.56 -12.11
N ALA A 274 -15.75 -6.63 -13.15
CA ALA A 274 -16.90 -7.52 -13.19
C ALA A 274 -16.50 -8.99 -13.05
N ALA A 275 -15.45 -9.41 -13.77
CA ALA A 275 -14.90 -10.77 -13.69
C ALA A 275 -14.33 -11.13 -12.29
N LEU A 276 -13.86 -10.13 -11.52
CA LEU A 276 -13.36 -10.31 -10.16
C LEU A 276 -14.48 -10.47 -9.12
N LEU A 277 -15.64 -9.88 -9.36
CA LEU A 277 -16.80 -9.97 -8.46
C LEU A 277 -17.66 -11.22 -8.69
N GLY A 278 -17.33 -12.04 -9.69
CA GLY A 278 -18.10 -13.24 -10.00
C GLY A 278 -19.48 -12.93 -10.58
N ASP A 279 -19.66 -11.78 -11.22
CA ASP A 279 -20.83 -11.56 -12.07
C ASP A 279 -20.76 -12.56 -13.24
N PRO A 280 -21.76 -13.44 -13.40
CA PRO A 280 -21.79 -14.46 -14.46
C PRO A 280 -21.85 -13.88 -15.88
#